data_AF-A0A6P1MHE0-F1
#
_entry.id   AF-A0A6P1MHE0-F1
#
_cell.length_a   1.000
_cell.length_b   1.000
_cell.length_c   1.000
_cell.angle_alpha   90.00
_cell.angle_beta   90.00
_cell.angle_gamma   90.00
#
_symmetry.space_group_name_H-M   'P 1'
#
loop_
_entity.id
_entity.type
_entity.pdbx_description
1 polymer ?
#
loop_
_entity_poly.entity_id
_entity_poly.type
_entity_poly.pdbx_seq_one_letter_code
_entity_poly.pdbx_strand_id
1 'polypeptide(L)' 'MLKKEFEKKYDGVIRDIAIKQKVDMGVATDMLIYEVRVHAGVVKRQDTYIEEVNWKQAKKDLDSITD' A
#
# COMPACT_ATOMS: atom_id res chain seq x y z
N MET A 1 7.69 13.64 5.38
CA MET A 1 8.00 13.63 3.95
C MET A 1 6.68 13.73 3.20
N LEU A 2 6.50 14.74 2.35
CA LEU A 2 5.27 14.89 1.58
C LEU A 2 5.21 13.80 0.50
N LYS A 3 4.01 13.27 0.16
CA LYS A 3 3.84 12.20 -0.85
C LYS A 3 4.55 12.53 -2.18
N LYS A 4 4.47 13.79 -2.61
CA LYS A 4 5.15 14.30 -3.81
C LYS A 4 6.69 14.25 -3.75
N GLU A 5 7.28 14.41 -2.57
CA GLU A 5 8.74 14.32 -2.41
C GLU A 5 9.21 12.87 -2.47
N PHE A 6 8.41 11.96 -1.91
CA PHE A 6 8.65 10.52 -1.99
C PHE A 6 8.55 10.03 -3.44
N GLU A 7 7.49 10.39 -4.15
CA GLU A 7 7.29 10.07 -5.56
C GLU A 7 8.45 10.56 -6.42
N LYS A 8 8.90 11.81 -6.24
CA LYS A 8 10.07 12.33 -6.97
C LYS A 8 11.36 11.58 -6.66
N LYS A 9 11.59 11.24 -5.39
CA LYS A 9 12.82 10.54 -4.97
C LYS A 9 12.89 9.12 -5.52
N TYR A 10 11.75 8.45 -5.67
CA TYR A 10 11.66 7.05 -6.07
C TYR A 10 10.98 6.83 -7.44
N ASP A 11 10.86 7.87 -8.28
CA ASP A 11 10.15 7.82 -9.58
C ASP A 11 10.60 6.64 -10.46
N GLY A 12 11.91 6.40 -10.57
CA GLY A 12 12.43 5.26 -11.33
C GLY A 12 11.94 3.91 -10.81
N VAL A 13 11.95 3.72 -9.48
CA VAL A 13 11.49 2.48 -8.85
C VAL A 13 9.98 2.32 -9.01
N ILE A 14 9.22 3.40 -8.86
CA ILE A 14 7.75 3.39 -9.02
C ILE A 14 7.38 3.03 -10.46
N ARG A 15 8.06 3.59 -11.47
CA ARG A 15 7.85 3.24 -12.88
C ARG A 15 8.18 1.79 -13.16
N ASP A 16 9.29 1.28 -12.62
CA ASP A 16 9.67 -0.12 -12.78
C ASP A 16 8.62 -1.07 -12.18
N ILE A 17 8.05 -0.72 -11.01
CA ILE A 17 6.96 -1.48 -10.39
C ILE A 17 5.70 -1.42 -11.28
N ALA A 18 5.31 -0.22 -11.74
CA ALA A 18 4.15 -0.03 -12.60
C ALA A 18 4.24 -0.88 -13.88
N ILE A 19 5.40 -0.89 -14.55
CA ILE A 19 5.64 -1.67 -15.77
C ILE A 19 5.59 -3.19 -15.48
N LYS A 20 6.30 -3.64 -14.44
CA LYS A 20 6.41 -5.08 -14.13
C LYS A 20 5.09 -5.67 -13.68
N GLN A 21 4.36 -4.94 -12.85
CA GLN A 21 3.07 -5.38 -12.30
C GLN A 21 1.89 -5.02 -13.21
N LYS A 22 2.12 -4.25 -14.27
CA LYS A 22 1.09 -3.74 -15.21
C LYS A 22 -0.03 -2.99 -14.49
N VAL A 23 0.35 -2.17 -13.51
CA VAL A 23 -0.56 -1.34 -12.71
C VAL A 23 -0.29 0.15 -12.97
N ASP A 24 -1.19 1.02 -12.54
CA ASP A 24 -0.96 2.46 -12.64
C ASP A 24 0.12 2.96 -11.65
N MET A 25 0.58 4.19 -11.88
CA MET A 25 1.63 4.82 -11.07
C MET A 25 1.22 5.05 -9.61
N GLY A 26 -0.08 5.24 -9.33
CA GLY A 26 -0.61 5.43 -8.00
C GLY A 26 -0.55 4.14 -7.19
N VAL A 27 -1.04 3.05 -7.77
CA VAL A 27 -0.97 1.69 -7.22
C VAL A 27 0.49 1.28 -7.00
N ALA A 28 1.37 1.52 -7.98
CA ALA A 28 2.80 1.24 -7.83
C ALA A 28 3.46 2.03 -6.68
N THR A 29 3.04 3.28 -6.47
CA THR A 29 3.50 4.11 -5.35
C THR A 29 3.05 3.51 -4.02
N ASP A 30 1.79 3.11 -3.92
CA ASP A 30 1.23 2.53 -2.70
C ASP A 30 1.85 1.14 -2.40
N MET A 31 2.14 0.34 -3.43
CA MET A 31 2.92 -0.91 -3.32
C MET A 31 4.32 -0.66 -2.75
N LEU A 32 5.04 0.34 -3.26
CA LEU A 32 6.38 0.68 -2.76
C LEU A 32 6.32 1.16 -1.29
N ILE A 33 5.33 1.98 -0.94
CA ILE A 33 5.13 2.45 0.44
C ILE A 33 4.83 1.27 1.36
N TYR A 34 4.01 0.32 0.93
CA TYR A 34 3.70 -0.89 1.69
C TYR A 34 4.97 -1.72 1.95
N GLU A 35 5.77 -1.99 0.92
CA GLU A 35 7.03 -2.73 1.04
C GLU A 35 8.03 -2.05 2.00
N VAL A 36 8.12 -0.72 1.95
CA VAL A 36 8.94 0.04 2.90
C VAL A 36 8.46 -0.16 4.35
N ARG A 37 7.14 -0.17 4.58
CA ARG A 37 6.56 -0.39 5.92
C ARG A 37 6.77 -1.81 6.41
N VAL A 38 6.69 -2.79 5.52
CA VAL A 38 7.00 -4.21 5.81
C VAL A 38 8.46 -4.35 6.25
N HIS A 39 9.39 -3.81 5.47
CA HIS A 39 10.81 -3.85 5.80
C HIS A 39 11.16 -3.10 7.08
N ALA A 40 10.42 -2.04 7.40
CA ALA A 40 10.55 -1.32 8.67
C ALA A 40 9.89 -2.03 9.87
N GLY A 41 9.23 -3.19 9.68
CA GLY A 41 8.54 -3.93 10.73
C GLY A 41 7.27 -3.26 11.25
N VAL A 42 6.79 -2.21 10.57
CA VAL A 42 5.59 -1.44 10.96
C VAL A 42 4.32 -2.22 10.65
N VAL A 43 4.33 -2.98 9.55
CA VAL A 43 3.26 -3.90 9.19
C VAL A 43 3.87 -5.28 8.96
N LYS A 44 3.22 -6.34 9.45
CA LYS A 44 3.61 -7.69 9.05
C LYS A 44 3.20 -7.88 7.59
N ARG A 45 4.08 -8.44 6.76
CA ARG A 45 3.73 -8.87 5.40
C ARG A 45 2.59 -9.86 5.53
N GLN A 46 1.37 -9.41 5.28
CA GLN A 46 0.27 -10.32 4.98
C GLN A 46 0.41 -10.62 3.50
N ASP A 47 0.42 -11.90 3.14
CA ASP A 47 0.67 -12.41 1.78
C ASP A 47 -0.33 -11.91 0.73
N THR A 48 -1.38 -11.20 1.16
CA THR A 48 -2.45 -10.71 0.30
C THR A 48 -2.38 -9.19 0.20
N TYR A 49 -1.94 -8.69 -0.96
CA TYR A 49 -2.27 -7.34 -1.39
C TYR A 49 -3.78 -7.29 -1.62
N ILE A 50 -4.55 -6.81 -0.65
CA ILE A 50 -6.00 -6.65 -0.81
C ILE A 50 -6.23 -5.29 -1.45
N GLU A 51 -6.48 -5.31 -2.76
CA GLU A 51 -6.62 -4.13 -3.60
C GLU A 51 -7.87 -3.28 -3.24
N GLU A 52 -8.83 -3.82 -2.49
CA GLU A 52 -10.00 -3.05 -2.03
C GLU A 52 -10.49 -3.51 -0.65
N VAL A 53 -9.79 -3.15 0.43
CA VAL A 53 -10.44 -3.13 1.75
C VAL A 53 -11.04 -1.75 1.95
N ASN A 54 -12.37 -1.66 1.91
CA ASN A 54 -13.07 -0.53 2.51
C ASN A 54 -12.89 -0.61 4.03
N TRP A 55 -11.77 -0.08 4.53
CA TRP A 55 -11.38 -0.09 5.94
C TRP A 55 -12.45 0.49 6.87
N LYS A 56 -13.34 1.34 6.34
CA LYS A 56 -14.49 1.89 7.04
C LYS A 56 -15.57 0.83 7.31
N GLN A 57 -15.80 -0.08 6.36
CA GLN A 57 -16.72 -1.20 6.51
C GLN A 57 -16.10 -2.30 7.38
N ALA A 58 -14.82 -2.65 7.15
CA ALA A 58 -14.12 -3.65 7.95
C ALA A 58 -14.08 -3.29 9.45
N LYS A 59 -13.98 -2.00 9.78
CA LYS A 59 -14.07 -1.52 11.16
C LYS A 59 -15.48 -1.69 11.76
N LYS A 60 -16.53 -1.35 11.00
CA LYS A 60 -17.93 -1.52 11.45
C LYS A 60 -18.27 -2.98 11.71
N ASP A 61 -17.80 -3.88 10.86
CA ASP A 61 -18.08 -5.31 11.00
C ASP A 61 -17.37 -5.88 12.24
N LEU A 62 -16.12 -5.45 12.51
CA LEU A 62 -15.41 -5.82 13.73
C LEU A 62 -16.16 -5.38 15.00
N ASP A 63 -16.58 -4.12 15.04
CA ASP A 63 -17.28 -3.55 16.21
C ASP A 63 -18.60 -4.32 16.49
N SER A 64 -19.26 -4.86 15.46
CA SER A 64 -20.53 -5.61 15.57
C SER A 64 -20.42 -7.07 16.05
N ILE A 65 -19.22 -7.64 16.09
CA ILE A 65 -18.98 -9.03 16.54
C ILE A 65 -18.55 -9.06 18.03
N THR A 66 -18.20 -7.91 18.58
CA THR A 66 -17.75 -7.74 19.97
C THR A 66 -18.85 -7.31 20.95
N ASP A 67 -20.12 -7.24 20.52
CA ASP A 67 -21.31 -7.07 21.37
C ASP A 67 -22.29 -8.26 21.20
#